data_AF-A0A815HC71-F1
#
_entry.id   AF-A0A815HC71-F1
#
_cell.length_a   1.000
_cell.length_b   1.000
_cell.length_c   1.000
_cell.angle_alpha   90.00
_cell.angle_beta   90.00
_cell.angle_gamma   90.00
#
_symmetry.space_group_name_H-M   'P 1'
#
loop_
_entity.id
_entity.type
_entity.pdbx_description
1 polymer ?
#
loop_
_entity_poly.entity_id
_entity_poly.type
_entity_poly.pdbx_seq_one_letter_code
_entity_poly.pdbx_strand_id
1 'polypeptide(L)'
;MEVTGEQSRTVDNDINFIISNKGQPLLVMNQYVYKCNKKTSIKKYWTCIVKNCNIYVHTDINNNYLFGGKSEHGHSPNPEFIEVKKTREQIKQRVINEQTPIGKIYDEEMSKTVMNSVAIAIFPTINEIYHSAAKNRRKVIPPILDSFTFDIPEEFKSTIENKRFLFFDECRIRRERLLLFASDVQLDLLFNSSTIYMDGTYKKAPDHFTQIYIIHVVHFDICVPCVFGLLLNKKASTYKVIFNELKNAALQKGSVFSPKVIMTDFEPGAISAVKDEMIDDTLRALCRKLMALPLMPHDKIVYGFDEIREAADYLPGKPMIQLLQYFDNNWMSDINLWNVFGLDSRTNNVCEGYHNRMNSRIYRHHPNIWDLINFMKAEEKRLQNIKLQWSSGASKPKNKRTTALQNRINMLYDRYRDYLITASDLLNGLSLFVAKKV
;
A
#
# COMPACT_ATOMS: atom_id res chain seq x y z
N MET A 1 -83.68 -3.57 -9.81
CA MET A 1 -82.72 -3.05 -10.79
C MET A 1 -81.53 -2.57 -9.99
N GLU A 2 -80.61 -3.46 -9.63
CA GLU A 2 -79.38 -3.12 -8.94
C GLU A 2 -78.27 -3.97 -9.53
N VAL A 3 -77.28 -3.26 -10.07
CA VAL A 3 -76.22 -3.76 -10.93
C VAL A 3 -75.08 -4.25 -10.04
N THR A 4 -74.70 -5.51 -10.21
CA THR A 4 -73.50 -6.11 -9.63
C THR A 4 -72.26 -5.51 -10.28
N GLY A 5 -71.51 -4.70 -9.53
CA GLY A 5 -70.18 -4.23 -9.92
C GLY A 5 -69.10 -5.15 -9.35
N GLU A 6 -68.52 -6.00 -10.20
CA GLU A 6 -67.26 -6.69 -9.94
C GLU A 6 -66.14 -5.64 -9.78
N GLN A 7 -65.61 -5.49 -8.58
CA GLN A 7 -64.39 -4.74 -8.34
C GLN A 7 -63.19 -5.56 -8.82
N SER A 8 -62.58 -5.13 -9.93
CA SER A 8 -61.30 -5.64 -10.41
C SER A 8 -60.22 -5.37 -9.35
N ARG A 9 -59.63 -6.45 -8.80
CA ARG A 9 -58.40 -6.37 -8.01
C ARG A 9 -57.24 -6.08 -8.95
N THR A 10 -56.84 -4.82 -9.08
CA THR A 10 -55.54 -4.46 -9.65
C THR A 10 -54.45 -4.84 -8.65
N VAL A 11 -53.82 -6.00 -8.86
CA VAL A 11 -52.56 -6.34 -8.19
C VAL A 11 -51.51 -5.38 -8.74
N ASP A 12 -51.07 -4.43 -7.90
CA ASP A 12 -49.96 -3.54 -8.25
C ASP A 12 -48.70 -4.39 -8.40
N ASN A 13 -48.30 -4.65 -9.64
CA ASN A 13 -47.09 -5.41 -9.95
C ASN A 13 -45.89 -4.48 -9.83
N ASP A 14 -45.25 -4.46 -8.66
CA ASP A 14 -44.02 -3.70 -8.42
C ASP A 14 -42.90 -4.18 -9.36
N ILE A 15 -42.58 -3.34 -10.34
CA ILE A 15 -41.49 -3.54 -11.28
C ILE A 15 -40.24 -2.81 -10.81
N ASN A 16 -39.12 -3.54 -10.76
CA ASN A 16 -37.80 -2.99 -10.45
C ASN A 16 -36.77 -3.44 -11.48
N PHE A 17 -35.61 -2.78 -11.50
CA PHE A 17 -34.53 -3.11 -12.43
C PHE A 17 -33.21 -3.38 -11.69
N ILE A 18 -32.47 -4.38 -12.16
CA ILE A 18 -31.09 -4.66 -11.75
C ILE A 18 -30.20 -4.78 -12.98
N ILE A 19 -28.88 -4.78 -12.81
CA ILE A 19 -27.93 -4.80 -13.92
C ILE A 19 -27.31 -6.20 -14.08
N SER A 20 -27.25 -6.69 -15.32
CA SER A 20 -26.58 -7.94 -15.66
C SER A 20 -25.05 -7.82 -15.60
N ASN A 21 -24.32 -8.94 -15.60
CA ASN A 21 -22.85 -8.90 -15.60
C ASN A 21 -22.26 -8.19 -16.84
N LYS A 22 -23.06 -8.09 -17.92
CA LYS A 22 -22.70 -7.41 -19.18
C LYS A 22 -23.20 -5.95 -19.24
N GLY A 23 -23.73 -5.39 -18.14
CA GLY A 23 -24.21 -4.00 -18.08
C GLY A 23 -25.61 -3.78 -18.65
N GLN A 24 -26.29 -4.82 -19.12
CA GLN A 24 -27.66 -4.72 -19.64
C GLN A 24 -28.70 -4.77 -18.52
N PRO A 25 -29.81 -4.03 -18.61
CA PRO A 25 -30.87 -4.06 -17.61
C PRO A 25 -31.58 -5.43 -17.59
N LEU A 26 -31.93 -5.86 -16.38
CA LEU A 26 -32.77 -7.00 -16.09
C LEU A 26 -33.99 -6.49 -15.34
N LEU A 27 -35.16 -6.95 -15.76
CA LEU A 27 -36.43 -6.64 -15.10
C LEU A 27 -36.60 -7.60 -13.92
N VAL A 28 -37.03 -7.07 -12.79
CA VAL A 28 -37.43 -7.81 -11.59
C VAL A 28 -38.90 -7.54 -11.35
N MET A 29 -39.70 -8.60 -11.31
CA MET A 29 -41.13 -8.52 -11.02
C MET A 29 -41.51 -9.74 -10.19
N ASN A 30 -42.16 -9.53 -9.04
CA ASN A 30 -42.57 -10.60 -8.11
C ASN A 30 -41.43 -11.57 -7.74
N GLN A 31 -40.22 -11.04 -7.50
CA GLN A 31 -38.98 -11.78 -7.20
C GLN A 31 -38.47 -12.72 -8.32
N TYR A 32 -39.04 -12.61 -9.52
CA TYR A 32 -38.52 -13.25 -10.73
C TYR A 32 -37.72 -12.26 -11.56
N VAL A 33 -36.70 -12.79 -12.24
CA VAL A 33 -35.79 -11.97 -13.06
C VAL A 33 -35.98 -12.30 -14.54
N TYR A 34 -36.02 -11.26 -15.36
CA TYR A 34 -36.24 -11.34 -16.80
C TYR A 34 -35.14 -10.59 -17.56
N LYS A 35 -34.72 -11.15 -18.69
CA LYS A 35 -33.80 -10.51 -19.65
C LYS A 35 -34.58 -9.91 -20.81
N CYS A 36 -34.14 -8.74 -21.29
CA CYS A 36 -34.70 -8.15 -22.51
C CYS A 36 -34.33 -9.03 -23.72
N ASN A 37 -35.35 -9.52 -24.43
CA ASN A 37 -35.20 -10.32 -25.63
C ASN A 37 -35.33 -9.46 -26.89
N LYS A 38 -36.25 -8.50 -26.90
CA LYS A 38 -36.52 -7.62 -28.05
C LYS A 38 -37.00 -6.25 -27.59
N LYS A 39 -36.64 -5.20 -28.32
CA LYS A 39 -37.17 -3.83 -28.14
C LYS A 39 -37.76 -3.35 -29.45
N THR A 40 -38.93 -2.70 -29.39
CA THR A 40 -39.54 -1.99 -30.52
C THR A 40 -39.66 -0.51 -30.18
N SER A 41 -40.18 0.29 -31.12
CA SER A 41 -40.48 1.72 -30.91
C SER A 41 -41.50 1.97 -29.80
N ILE A 42 -42.35 0.99 -29.48
CA ILE A 42 -43.48 1.14 -28.57
C ILE A 42 -43.39 0.28 -27.29
N LYS A 43 -42.63 -0.83 -27.28
CA LYS A 43 -42.55 -1.73 -26.11
C LYS A 43 -41.24 -2.51 -26.03
N LYS A 44 -40.96 -3.05 -24.85
CA LYS A 44 -39.85 -3.96 -24.55
C LYS A 44 -40.41 -5.34 -24.20
N TYR A 45 -39.74 -6.38 -24.68
CA TYR A 45 -40.09 -7.78 -24.49
C TYR A 45 -39.07 -8.43 -23.57
N TRP A 46 -39.53 -8.97 -22.45
CA TRP A 46 -38.72 -9.56 -21.39
C TRP A 46 -39.05 -11.04 -21.26
N THR A 47 -38.04 -11.89 -21.11
CA THR A 47 -38.20 -13.35 -20.96
C THR A 47 -37.50 -13.81 -19.70
N CYS A 48 -38.06 -14.80 -19.01
CA CYS A 48 -37.46 -15.31 -17.78
C CYS A 48 -36.01 -15.77 -18.03
N ILE A 49 -35.13 -15.54 -17.06
CA ILE A 49 -33.71 -15.92 -17.20
C ILE A 49 -33.46 -17.41 -17.00
N VAL A 50 -34.36 -18.13 -16.31
CA VAL A 50 -34.23 -19.56 -16.01
C VAL A 50 -34.45 -20.35 -17.29
N LYS A 51 -33.52 -21.26 -17.60
CA LYS A 51 -33.63 -22.13 -18.77
C LYS A 51 -34.91 -22.97 -18.69
N ASN A 52 -35.57 -23.16 -19.83
CA ASN A 52 -36.84 -23.90 -19.97
C ASN A 52 -38.05 -23.25 -19.28
N CYS A 53 -37.92 -22.01 -18.80
CA CYS A 53 -39.04 -21.21 -18.33
C CYS A 53 -39.57 -20.33 -19.48
N ASN A 54 -40.84 -20.51 -19.84
CA ASN A 54 -41.45 -19.85 -21.00
C ASN A 54 -42.26 -18.59 -20.62
N ILE A 55 -42.05 -18.05 -19.41
CA ILE A 55 -42.73 -16.86 -18.93
C ILE A 55 -42.07 -15.61 -19.51
N TYR A 56 -42.91 -14.66 -19.92
CA TYR A 56 -42.49 -13.40 -20.52
C TYR A 56 -43.33 -12.24 -20.00
N VAL A 57 -42.75 -11.04 -20.05
CA VAL A 57 -43.37 -9.78 -19.61
C VAL A 57 -43.08 -8.71 -20.67
N HIS A 58 -44.04 -7.83 -20.90
CA HIS A 58 -43.92 -6.68 -21.77
C HIS A 58 -44.05 -5.40 -20.94
N THR A 59 -43.17 -4.45 -21.20
CA THR A 59 -43.28 -3.09 -20.67
C THR A 59 -43.37 -2.10 -21.82
N ASP A 60 -43.87 -0.90 -21.57
CA ASP A 60 -43.73 0.19 -22.53
C ASP A 60 -42.25 0.65 -22.63
N ILE A 61 -42.00 1.66 -23.45
CA ILE A 61 -40.66 2.26 -23.57
C ILE A 61 -40.16 2.89 -22.26
N ASN A 62 -41.09 3.33 -21.40
CA ASN A 62 -40.86 4.02 -20.13
C ASN A 62 -40.75 3.05 -18.94
N ASN A 63 -40.79 1.74 -19.21
CA ASN A 63 -40.72 0.66 -18.23
C ASN A 63 -41.99 0.41 -17.40
N ASN A 64 -43.13 0.97 -17.79
CA ASN A 64 -44.40 0.64 -17.16
C ASN A 64 -44.87 -0.74 -17.62
N TYR A 65 -45.44 -1.52 -16.70
CA TYR A 65 -46.02 -2.82 -17.01
C TYR A 65 -47.11 -2.68 -18.07
N LEU A 66 -47.08 -3.53 -19.10
CA LEU A 66 -48.16 -3.63 -20.09
C LEU A 66 -48.88 -4.97 -19.99
N PHE A 67 -48.14 -6.07 -20.08
CA PHE A 67 -48.72 -7.40 -20.23
C PHE A 67 -47.71 -8.50 -19.88
N GLY A 68 -48.13 -9.52 -19.12
CA GLY A 68 -47.40 -10.75 -18.86
C GLY A 68 -48.06 -11.93 -19.57
N GLY A 69 -47.27 -12.90 -20.05
CA GLY A 69 -47.75 -14.14 -20.65
C GLY A 69 -48.43 -15.08 -19.64
N LYS A 70 -48.13 -16.38 -19.71
CA LYS A 70 -48.60 -17.37 -18.71
C LYS A 70 -48.34 -16.88 -17.28
N SER A 71 -49.27 -17.13 -16.37
CA SER A 71 -49.31 -16.53 -15.03
C SER A 71 -48.34 -17.16 -14.02
N GLU A 72 -47.92 -18.41 -14.24
CA GLU A 72 -47.16 -19.15 -13.22
C GLU A 72 -45.83 -19.69 -13.75
N HIS A 73 -44.76 -19.44 -12.97
CA HIS A 73 -43.45 -20.02 -13.19
C HIS A 73 -43.42 -21.48 -12.74
N GLY A 74 -42.79 -22.36 -13.52
CA GLY A 74 -42.50 -23.75 -13.11
C GLY A 74 -41.28 -23.89 -12.20
N HIS A 75 -40.86 -22.81 -11.53
CA HIS A 75 -39.72 -22.78 -10.63
C HIS A 75 -39.94 -21.73 -9.54
N SER A 76 -39.28 -21.91 -8.40
CA SER A 76 -39.36 -20.96 -7.30
C SER A 76 -38.73 -19.60 -7.65
N PRO A 77 -39.17 -18.50 -7.03
CA PRO A 77 -38.46 -17.22 -7.06
C PRO A 77 -37.06 -17.35 -6.45
N ASN A 78 -36.17 -16.41 -6.77
CA ASN A 78 -34.79 -16.40 -6.28
C ASN A 78 -34.43 -15.01 -5.73
N PRO A 79 -34.94 -14.65 -4.54
CA PRO A 79 -34.63 -13.37 -3.91
C PRO A 79 -33.13 -13.23 -3.62
N GLU A 80 -32.44 -14.31 -3.27
CA GLU A 80 -31.01 -14.31 -2.97
C GLU A 80 -30.18 -13.80 -4.16
N PHE A 81 -30.50 -14.27 -5.37
CA PHE A 81 -29.84 -13.81 -6.59
C PHE A 81 -30.04 -12.30 -6.82
N ILE A 82 -31.24 -11.80 -6.53
CA ILE A 82 -31.57 -10.37 -6.67
C ILE A 82 -30.77 -9.55 -5.65
N GLU A 83 -30.70 -10.02 -4.41
CA GLU A 83 -29.97 -9.36 -3.32
C GLU A 83 -28.47 -9.31 -3.62
N VAL A 84 -27.86 -10.45 -3.96
CA VAL A 84 -26.45 -10.56 -4.35
C VAL A 84 -26.12 -9.60 -5.50
N LYS A 85 -27.00 -9.52 -6.50
CA LYS A 85 -26.86 -8.59 -7.63
C LYS A 85 -26.88 -7.12 -7.19
N LYS A 86 -27.82 -6.74 -6.32
CA LYS A 86 -27.96 -5.35 -5.83
C LYS A 86 -26.75 -4.94 -4.99
N THR A 87 -26.37 -5.73 -4.00
CA THR A 87 -25.23 -5.43 -3.13
C THR A 87 -23.92 -5.40 -3.91
N ARG A 88 -23.73 -6.31 -4.87
CA ARG A 88 -22.57 -6.28 -5.77
C ARG A 88 -22.51 -4.98 -6.57
N GLU A 89 -23.64 -4.48 -7.06
CA GLU A 89 -23.68 -3.23 -7.81
C GLU A 89 -23.39 -2.02 -6.92
N GLN A 90 -23.92 -2.00 -5.68
CA GLN A 90 -23.59 -0.97 -4.69
C GLN A 90 -22.09 -0.92 -4.41
N ILE A 91 -21.46 -2.07 -4.13
CA ILE A 91 -20.00 -2.14 -3.93
C ILE A 91 -19.28 -1.60 -5.16
N LYS A 92 -19.68 -2.00 -6.38
CA LYS A 92 -19.05 -1.48 -7.61
C LYS A 92 -19.16 0.04 -7.74
N GLN A 93 -20.33 0.62 -7.46
CA GLN A 93 -20.53 2.07 -7.52
C GLN A 93 -19.65 2.78 -6.50
N ARG A 94 -19.58 2.28 -5.25
CA ARG A 94 -18.66 2.82 -4.22
C ARG A 94 -17.20 2.71 -4.65
N VAL A 95 -16.78 1.59 -5.23
CA VAL A 95 -15.40 1.41 -5.74
C VAL A 95 -15.06 2.40 -6.86
N ILE A 96 -16.04 2.75 -7.69
CA ILE A 96 -15.85 3.72 -8.78
C ILE A 96 -15.80 5.16 -8.21
N ASN A 97 -16.66 5.47 -7.24
CA ASN A 97 -16.89 6.84 -6.79
C ASN A 97 -16.08 7.24 -5.54
N GLU A 98 -15.50 6.28 -4.81
CA GLU A 98 -14.75 6.53 -3.58
C GLU A 98 -13.25 6.20 -3.73
N GLN A 99 -12.44 6.84 -2.88
CA GLN A 99 -11.03 6.51 -2.71
C GLN A 99 -10.77 5.49 -1.58
N THR A 100 -11.83 5.05 -0.90
CA THR A 100 -11.77 4.05 0.16
C THR A 100 -11.16 2.74 -0.37
N PRO A 101 -10.24 2.07 0.37
CA PRO A 101 -9.70 0.78 -0.05
C PRO A 101 -10.83 -0.22 -0.33
N ILE A 102 -10.72 -0.95 -1.45
CA ILE A 102 -11.78 -1.86 -1.93
C ILE A 102 -12.16 -2.91 -0.87
N GLY A 103 -11.18 -3.44 -0.14
CA GLY A 103 -11.47 -4.39 0.95
C GLY A 103 -12.28 -3.78 2.09
N LYS A 104 -12.00 -2.51 2.44
CA LYS A 104 -12.81 -1.80 3.43
C LYS A 104 -14.24 -1.54 2.93
N ILE A 105 -14.40 -1.16 1.65
CA ILE A 105 -15.73 -1.03 1.04
C ILE A 105 -16.47 -2.38 1.08
N TYR A 106 -15.77 -3.47 0.73
CA TYR A 106 -16.32 -4.82 0.76
C TYR A 106 -16.81 -5.20 2.15
N ASP A 107 -15.96 -5.07 3.17
CA ASP A 107 -16.28 -5.42 4.55
C ASP A 107 -17.43 -4.57 5.11
N GLU A 108 -17.44 -3.26 4.82
CA GLU A 108 -18.51 -2.35 5.24
C GLU A 108 -19.85 -2.72 4.62
N GLU A 109 -19.90 -2.94 3.30
CA GLU A 109 -21.15 -3.29 2.62
C GLU A 109 -21.64 -4.68 3.01
N MET A 110 -20.71 -5.62 3.26
CA MET A 110 -21.07 -6.94 3.75
C MET A 110 -21.55 -6.94 5.20
N SER A 111 -21.01 -6.05 6.04
CA SER A 111 -21.48 -5.88 7.41
C SER A 111 -22.86 -5.21 7.49
N LYS A 112 -23.20 -4.35 6.52
CA LYS A 112 -24.51 -3.68 6.47
C LYS A 112 -25.62 -4.57 5.93
N THR A 113 -25.29 -5.54 5.09
CA THR A 113 -26.29 -6.37 4.42
C THR A 113 -26.60 -7.62 5.23
N VAL A 114 -27.87 -7.83 5.58
CA VAL A 114 -28.32 -9.07 6.23
C VAL A 114 -28.62 -10.11 5.16
N MET A 115 -27.59 -10.84 4.74
CA MET A 115 -27.73 -11.94 3.77
C MET A 115 -27.91 -13.29 4.46
N ASN A 116 -28.72 -14.18 3.87
CA ASN A 116 -28.81 -15.56 4.32
C ASN A 116 -27.58 -16.40 3.89
N SER A 117 -27.42 -17.60 4.47
CA SER A 117 -26.26 -18.46 4.21
C SER A 117 -26.09 -18.85 2.74
N VAL A 118 -27.19 -18.99 2.00
CA VAL A 118 -27.18 -19.30 0.57
C VAL A 118 -26.67 -18.12 -0.26
N ALA A 119 -27.15 -16.91 0.03
CA ALA A 119 -26.70 -15.67 -0.61
C ALA A 119 -25.21 -15.39 -0.34
N ILE A 120 -24.74 -15.62 0.90
CA ILE A 120 -23.33 -15.49 1.27
C ILE A 120 -22.46 -16.48 0.48
N ALA A 121 -22.89 -17.74 0.36
CA ALA A 121 -22.12 -18.78 -0.33
C ALA A 121 -21.95 -18.52 -1.84
N ILE A 122 -22.91 -17.83 -2.47
CA ILE A 122 -22.85 -17.46 -3.89
C ILE A 122 -22.33 -16.03 -4.12
N PHE A 123 -22.02 -15.28 -3.04
CA PHE A 123 -21.54 -13.91 -3.16
C PHE A 123 -20.11 -13.91 -3.72
N PRO A 124 -19.80 -13.04 -4.70
CA PRO A 124 -18.47 -12.99 -5.27
C PRO A 124 -17.42 -12.61 -4.24
N THR A 125 -16.25 -13.22 -4.38
CA THR A 125 -15.10 -12.90 -3.54
C THR A 125 -14.62 -11.46 -3.79
N ILE A 126 -13.90 -10.90 -2.83
CA ILE A 126 -13.25 -9.59 -2.97
C ILE A 126 -12.41 -9.49 -4.25
N ASN A 127 -11.71 -10.57 -4.65
CA ASN A 127 -10.91 -10.62 -5.87
C ASN A 127 -11.77 -10.50 -7.14
N GLU A 128 -12.92 -11.17 -7.18
CA GLU A 128 -13.85 -11.12 -8.31
C GLU A 128 -14.52 -9.75 -8.44
N ILE A 129 -14.85 -9.13 -7.31
CA ILE A 129 -15.32 -7.73 -7.28
C ILE A 129 -14.20 -6.81 -7.75
N TYR A 130 -12.98 -6.98 -7.26
CA TYR A 130 -11.81 -6.20 -7.66
C TYR A 130 -11.58 -6.27 -9.18
N HIS A 131 -11.54 -7.46 -9.77
CA HIS A 131 -11.33 -7.62 -11.21
C HIS A 131 -12.49 -7.05 -12.04
N SER A 132 -13.75 -7.20 -11.57
CA SER A 132 -14.92 -6.70 -12.30
C SER A 132 -15.13 -5.18 -12.18
N ALA A 133 -14.77 -4.57 -11.04
CA ALA A 133 -14.87 -3.12 -10.81
C ALA A 133 -13.66 -2.37 -11.40
N ALA A 134 -12.45 -2.92 -11.29
CA ALA A 134 -11.25 -2.31 -11.86
C ALA A 134 -11.32 -2.20 -13.38
N LYS A 135 -12.04 -3.09 -14.08
CA LYS A 135 -12.27 -3.01 -15.52
C LYS A 135 -13.12 -1.80 -15.93
N ASN A 136 -14.04 -1.33 -15.06
CA ASN A 136 -14.81 -0.12 -15.29
C ASN A 136 -14.04 1.14 -14.89
N ARG A 137 -13.19 1.07 -13.84
CA ARG A 137 -12.24 2.15 -13.50
C ARG A 137 -11.29 2.47 -14.65
N ARG A 138 -10.87 1.46 -15.42
CA ARG A 138 -10.03 1.59 -16.64
C ARG A 138 -10.68 2.40 -17.78
N LYS A 139 -11.99 2.68 -17.76
CA LYS A 139 -12.61 3.55 -18.77
C LYS A 139 -12.44 5.04 -18.49
N VAL A 140 -12.03 5.41 -17.28
CA VAL A 140 -11.81 6.80 -16.81
C VAL A 140 -10.31 7.10 -16.64
N ILE A 141 -9.45 6.06 -16.69
CA ILE A 141 -8.01 6.19 -16.53
C ILE A 141 -7.38 6.30 -17.93
N PRO A 142 -6.43 7.25 -18.16
CA PRO A 142 -5.67 7.34 -19.40
C PRO A 142 -5.05 5.99 -19.80
N PRO A 143 -4.87 5.72 -21.11
CA PRO A 143 -4.38 4.43 -21.58
C PRO A 143 -3.08 4.01 -20.90
N ILE A 144 -2.92 2.69 -20.71
CA ILE A 144 -1.73 2.08 -20.14
C ILE A 144 -0.53 2.51 -21.00
N LEU A 145 0.50 2.98 -20.31
CA LEU A 145 1.64 3.68 -20.85
C LEU A 145 2.55 2.74 -21.65
N ASP A 146 2.67 2.94 -22.96
CA ASP A 146 3.59 2.20 -23.83
C ASP A 146 4.98 2.87 -23.95
N SER A 147 5.22 4.02 -23.27
CA SER A 147 6.51 4.71 -23.32
C SER A 147 6.83 5.54 -22.06
N PHE A 148 8.12 5.74 -21.79
CA PHE A 148 8.63 6.56 -20.66
C PHE A 148 8.41 8.08 -20.85
N THR A 149 7.96 8.50 -22.03
CA THR A 149 7.85 9.90 -22.48
C THR A 149 6.44 10.48 -22.34
N PHE A 150 5.65 9.97 -21.39
CA PHE A 150 4.27 10.41 -21.22
C PHE A 150 4.16 11.68 -20.39
N ASP A 151 3.21 12.54 -20.72
CA ASP A 151 2.87 13.66 -19.85
C ASP A 151 2.04 13.19 -18.66
N ILE A 152 2.38 13.66 -17.47
CA ILE A 152 1.55 13.46 -16.28
C ILE A 152 0.38 14.46 -16.40
N PRO A 153 -0.88 14.02 -16.35
CA PRO A 153 -2.02 14.94 -16.34
C PRO A 153 -1.99 15.86 -15.12
N GLU A 154 -2.49 17.09 -15.26
CA GLU A 154 -2.42 18.11 -14.21
C GLU A 154 -3.05 17.68 -12.88
N GLU A 155 -4.11 16.89 -12.91
CA GLU A 155 -4.77 16.32 -11.73
C GLU A 155 -3.84 15.43 -10.88
N PHE A 156 -2.81 14.84 -11.48
CA PHE A 156 -1.81 14.01 -10.82
C PHE A 156 -0.56 14.80 -10.43
N LYS A 157 -0.39 16.03 -10.94
CA LYS A 157 0.68 16.94 -10.51
C LYS A 157 0.35 17.69 -9.22
N SER A 158 -0.90 17.62 -8.77
CA SER A 158 -1.40 18.36 -7.60
C SER A 158 -1.90 17.44 -6.48
N THR A 159 -1.90 17.93 -5.24
CA THR A 159 -2.49 17.26 -4.07
C THR A 159 -4.02 17.19 -4.18
N ILE A 160 -4.70 16.56 -3.21
CA ILE A 160 -6.17 16.55 -3.15
C ILE A 160 -6.73 17.98 -3.00
N GLU A 161 -5.95 18.88 -2.39
CA GLU A 161 -6.29 20.29 -2.19
C GLU A 161 -5.75 21.21 -3.28
N ASN A 162 -5.42 20.65 -4.45
CA ASN A 162 -4.91 21.40 -5.61
C ASN A 162 -3.65 22.24 -5.33
N LYS A 163 -2.78 21.75 -4.43
CA LYS A 163 -1.43 22.31 -4.23
C LYS A 163 -0.42 21.53 -5.06
N ARG A 164 0.72 22.15 -5.38
CA ARG A 164 1.82 21.47 -6.10
C ARG A 164 2.23 20.19 -5.36
N PHE A 165 2.32 19.09 -6.10
CA PHE A 165 2.69 17.79 -5.55
C PHE A 165 3.79 17.10 -6.36
N LEU A 166 3.73 17.15 -7.69
CA LEU A 166 4.88 16.79 -8.52
C LEU A 166 5.94 17.88 -8.31
N PHE A 167 6.97 17.52 -7.54
CA PHE A 167 8.04 18.41 -7.13
C PHE A 167 9.14 18.48 -8.20
N PHE A 168 9.41 17.35 -8.85
CA PHE A 168 10.46 17.23 -9.86
C PHE A 168 10.07 16.20 -10.91
N ASP A 169 10.30 16.53 -12.18
CA ASP A 169 10.11 15.64 -13.33
C ASP A 169 11.23 15.92 -14.33
N GLU A 170 12.19 15.01 -14.43
CA GLU A 170 13.28 15.14 -15.38
C GLU A 170 13.38 13.86 -16.21
N CYS A 171 13.21 14.01 -17.52
CA CYS A 171 13.47 12.96 -18.50
C CYS A 171 14.85 13.23 -19.14
N ARG A 172 15.90 12.59 -18.64
CA ARG A 172 17.28 12.80 -19.12
C ARG A 172 17.52 12.15 -20.49
N ILE A 173 16.96 10.95 -20.71
CA ILE A 173 17.01 10.16 -21.97
C ILE A 173 15.71 9.35 -22.09
N ARG A 174 15.37 8.81 -23.27
CA ARG A 174 14.25 7.87 -23.54
C ARG A 174 14.03 6.74 -22.52
N ARG A 175 14.98 6.46 -21.62
CA ARG A 175 14.93 5.41 -20.58
C ARG A 175 15.39 5.88 -19.19
N GLU A 176 15.51 7.19 -18.95
CA GLU A 176 15.97 7.74 -17.66
C GLU A 176 15.09 8.93 -17.25
N ARG A 177 13.89 8.63 -16.74
CA ARG A 177 12.99 9.60 -16.11
C ARG A 177 12.99 9.44 -14.59
N LEU A 178 13.10 10.56 -13.88
CA LEU A 178 13.00 10.63 -12.43
C LEU A 178 11.80 11.50 -12.07
N LEU A 179 10.86 10.93 -11.32
CA LEU A 179 9.71 11.65 -10.80
C LEU A 179 9.82 11.72 -9.28
N LEU A 180 9.73 12.93 -8.73
CA LEU A 180 9.64 13.15 -7.28
C LEU A 180 8.33 13.84 -6.94
N PHE A 181 7.60 13.27 -5.99
CA PHE A 181 6.38 13.82 -5.45
C PHE A 181 6.57 14.21 -3.98
N ALA A 182 6.30 15.48 -3.68
CA ALA A 182 6.30 16.04 -2.34
C ALA A 182 5.52 17.37 -2.35
N SER A 183 4.62 17.57 -1.40
CA SER A 183 4.02 18.88 -1.15
C SER A 183 4.96 19.78 -0.36
N ASP A 184 4.74 21.09 -0.38
CA ASP A 184 5.54 22.04 0.41
C ASP A 184 5.50 21.69 1.91
N VAL A 185 4.35 21.25 2.42
CA VAL A 185 4.17 20.82 3.83
C VAL A 185 5.06 19.63 4.19
N GLN A 186 5.25 18.69 3.26
CA GLN A 186 6.12 17.54 3.42
C GLN A 186 7.61 17.94 3.35
N LEU A 187 7.97 18.83 2.42
CA LEU A 187 9.33 19.35 2.31
C LEU A 187 9.73 20.15 3.55
N ASP A 188 8.84 20.99 4.07
CA ASP A 188 9.08 21.74 5.32
C ASP A 188 9.31 20.80 6.50
N LEU A 189 8.57 19.69 6.58
CA LEU A 189 8.79 18.68 7.62
C LEU A 189 10.15 18.00 7.44
N LEU A 190 10.50 17.64 6.20
CA LEU A 190 11.79 17.00 5.89
C LEU A 190 12.97 17.90 6.26
N PHE A 191 12.95 19.17 5.85
CA PHE A 191 14.08 20.09 6.04
C PHE A 191 14.29 20.50 7.50
N ASN A 192 13.23 20.48 8.32
CA ASN A 192 13.30 20.75 9.75
C ASN A 192 13.66 19.51 10.59
N SER A 193 13.84 18.34 9.97
CA SER A 193 14.11 17.09 10.68
C SER A 193 15.61 16.78 10.75
N SER A 194 16.11 16.48 11.95
CA SER A 194 17.50 16.09 12.17
C SER A 194 17.82 14.66 11.72
N THR A 195 16.81 13.79 11.73
CA THR A 195 16.93 12.37 11.36
C THR A 195 15.95 12.06 10.25
N ILE A 196 16.44 11.43 9.19
CA ILE A 196 15.61 10.99 8.07
C ILE A 196 15.84 9.51 7.78
N TYR A 197 14.82 8.86 7.25
CA TYR A 197 14.83 7.44 6.93
C TYR A 197 14.58 7.29 5.44
N MET A 198 15.28 6.37 4.79
CA MET A 198 15.15 6.13 3.37
C MET A 198 14.91 4.65 3.13
N ASP A 199 13.93 4.33 2.29
CA ASP A 199 13.68 2.96 1.87
C ASP A 199 13.29 2.89 0.38
N GLY A 200 13.73 1.83 -0.29
CA GLY A 200 13.40 1.51 -1.66
C GLY A 200 12.59 0.22 -1.75
N THR A 201 11.35 0.29 -2.26
CA THR A 201 10.48 -0.88 -2.44
C THR A 201 10.29 -1.27 -3.91
N TYR A 202 10.39 -2.58 -4.19
CA TYR A 202 10.27 -3.16 -5.54
C TYR A 202 8.87 -3.71 -5.84
N LYS A 203 8.26 -4.40 -4.87
CA LYS A 203 6.99 -5.14 -5.05
C LYS A 203 5.80 -4.26 -5.44
N LYS A 204 5.92 -2.94 -5.25
CA LYS A 204 4.88 -1.95 -5.49
C LYS A 204 5.27 -0.91 -6.52
N ALA A 205 6.45 -1.00 -7.12
CA ALA A 205 6.80 -0.14 -8.25
C ALA A 205 5.90 -0.47 -9.45
N PRO A 206 5.34 0.52 -10.16
CA PRO A 206 4.62 0.26 -11.41
C PRO A 206 5.55 -0.43 -12.41
N ASP A 207 5.02 -1.22 -13.35
CA ASP A 207 5.82 -2.07 -14.26
C ASP A 207 6.97 -1.34 -15.00
N HIS A 208 6.83 -0.02 -15.18
CA HIS A 208 7.82 0.82 -15.84
C HIS A 208 8.92 1.33 -14.91
N PHE A 209 8.77 1.25 -13.59
CA PHE A 209 9.75 1.71 -12.63
C PHE A 209 10.40 0.54 -11.90
N THR A 210 11.71 0.66 -11.67
CA THR A 210 12.47 -0.35 -10.94
C THR A 210 12.14 -0.33 -9.45
N GLN A 211 11.92 0.86 -8.88
CA GLN A 211 11.61 1.00 -7.46
C GLN A 211 10.79 2.26 -7.16
N ILE A 212 10.06 2.20 -6.05
CA ILE A 212 9.60 3.41 -5.36
C ILE A 212 10.59 3.68 -4.22
N TYR A 213 11.25 4.82 -4.28
CA TYR A 213 12.12 5.30 -3.22
C TYR A 213 11.34 6.28 -2.33
N ILE A 214 11.37 6.10 -1.01
CA ILE A 214 10.59 6.93 -0.09
C ILE A 214 11.51 7.47 1.00
N ILE A 215 11.51 8.79 1.17
CA ILE A 215 12.22 9.46 2.25
C ILE A 215 11.18 9.82 3.31
N HIS A 216 11.40 9.32 4.52
CA HIS A 216 10.52 9.48 5.67
C HIS A 216 11.18 10.31 6.77
N VAL A 217 10.31 10.92 7.57
CA VAL A 217 10.63 11.47 8.88
C VAL A 217 9.84 10.68 9.92
N VAL A 218 10.47 10.41 11.06
CA VAL A 218 9.76 9.92 12.24
C VAL A 218 9.57 11.08 13.20
N HIS A 219 8.31 11.40 13.48
CA HIS A 219 7.95 12.44 14.45
C HIS A 219 6.87 11.89 15.39
N PHE A 220 7.10 11.98 16.71
CA PHE A 220 6.26 11.35 17.74
C PHE A 220 5.91 9.87 17.46
N ASP A 221 6.93 9.06 17.12
CA ASP A 221 6.79 7.63 16.80
C ASP A 221 5.88 7.31 15.60
N ILE A 222 5.60 8.32 14.76
CA ILE A 222 4.86 8.15 13.50
C ILE A 222 5.82 8.35 12.35
N CYS A 223 5.95 7.32 11.51
CA CYS A 223 6.64 7.43 10.23
C CYS A 223 5.74 8.15 9.22
N VAL A 224 6.29 9.23 8.66
CA VAL A 224 5.65 10.10 7.69
C VAL A 224 6.49 10.10 6.42
N PRO A 225 5.94 9.68 5.27
CA PRO A 225 6.62 9.83 4.00
C PRO A 225 6.60 11.30 3.59
N CYS A 226 7.78 11.87 3.33
CA CYS A 226 7.93 13.25 2.91
C CYS A 226 8.20 13.38 1.40
N VAL A 227 8.93 12.43 0.83
CA VAL A 227 9.26 12.44 -0.61
C VAL A 227 9.04 11.04 -1.16
N PHE A 228 8.32 10.95 -2.28
CA PHE A 228 8.19 9.73 -3.05
C PHE A 228 8.92 9.89 -4.39
N GLY A 229 9.87 9.02 -4.67
CA GLY A 229 10.60 8.94 -5.92
C GLY A 229 10.20 7.71 -6.73
N LEU A 230 9.87 7.89 -8.00
CA LEU A 230 9.75 6.79 -8.97
C LEU A 230 11.04 6.73 -9.78
N LEU A 231 11.81 5.67 -9.58
CA LEU A 231 13.16 5.53 -10.13
C LEU A 231 13.22 4.38 -11.14
N LEU A 232 13.87 4.62 -12.28
CA LEU A 232 14.13 3.60 -13.30
C LEU A 232 15.38 2.76 -13.01
N ASN A 233 16.26 3.17 -12.10
CA ASN A 233 17.47 2.43 -11.75
C ASN A 233 17.93 2.72 -10.30
N LYS A 234 19.02 2.08 -9.87
CA LYS A 234 19.65 2.21 -8.55
C LYS A 234 21.05 2.84 -8.61
N LYS A 235 21.36 3.57 -9.69
CA LYS A 235 22.70 4.15 -9.85
C LYS A 235 22.92 5.24 -8.81
N ALA A 236 24.13 5.32 -8.26
CA ALA A 236 24.52 6.40 -7.36
C ALA A 236 24.28 7.80 -7.97
N SER A 237 24.41 7.94 -9.30
CA SER A 237 24.10 9.17 -10.02
C SER A 237 22.64 9.59 -9.88
N THR A 238 21.68 8.66 -9.89
CA THR A 238 20.25 8.97 -9.72
C THR A 238 19.97 9.50 -8.32
N TYR A 239 20.54 8.87 -7.27
CA TYR A 239 20.37 9.37 -5.89
C TYR A 239 21.01 10.75 -5.71
N LYS A 240 22.19 11.01 -6.30
CA LYS A 240 22.82 12.34 -6.28
C LYS A 240 21.89 13.43 -6.82
N VAL A 241 21.15 13.15 -7.88
CA VAL A 241 20.16 14.09 -8.43
C VAL A 241 19.06 14.39 -7.41
N ILE A 242 18.49 13.35 -6.78
CA ILE A 242 17.47 13.52 -5.74
C ILE A 242 17.97 14.46 -4.63
N PHE A 243 19.17 14.21 -4.11
CA PHE A 243 19.75 15.03 -3.03
C PHE A 243 20.03 16.47 -3.46
N ASN A 244 20.52 16.68 -4.68
CA ASN A 244 20.75 18.03 -5.20
C ASN A 244 19.44 18.80 -5.33
N GLU A 245 18.38 18.18 -5.84
CA GLU A 245 17.08 18.83 -5.96
C GLU A 245 16.45 19.15 -4.60
N LEU A 246 16.61 18.27 -3.60
CA LEU A 246 16.18 18.56 -2.23
C LEU A 246 16.96 19.73 -1.61
N LYS A 247 18.27 19.83 -1.86
CA LYS A 247 19.08 20.98 -1.42
C LYS A 247 18.61 22.27 -2.10
N ASN A 248 18.39 22.24 -3.41
CA ASN A 248 17.89 23.39 -4.16
C ASN A 248 16.52 23.85 -3.64
N ALA A 249 15.61 22.91 -3.37
CA ALA A 249 14.30 23.22 -2.81
C ALA A 249 14.37 23.80 -1.39
N ALA A 250 15.28 23.31 -0.55
CA ALA A 250 15.50 23.87 0.77
C ALA A 250 16.00 25.32 0.66
N LEU A 251 16.97 25.59 -0.23
CA LEU A 251 17.49 26.93 -0.46
C LEU A 251 16.40 27.90 -0.95
N GLN A 252 15.55 27.47 -1.89
CA GLN A 252 14.40 28.27 -2.36
C GLN A 252 13.41 28.59 -1.24
N LYS A 253 13.34 27.76 -0.21
CA LYS A 253 12.52 27.97 0.99
C LYS A 253 13.24 28.73 2.11
N GLY A 254 14.47 29.20 1.88
CA GLY A 254 15.27 29.87 2.91
C GLY A 254 15.73 28.93 4.03
N SER A 255 15.83 27.63 3.75
CA SER A 255 16.29 26.59 4.67
C SER A 255 17.50 25.85 4.11
N VAL A 256 18.09 24.96 4.91
CA VAL A 256 19.23 24.11 4.51
C VAL A 256 18.87 22.66 4.77
N PHE A 257 18.91 21.84 3.71
CA PHE A 257 18.74 20.39 3.86
C PHE A 257 20.06 19.75 4.29
N SER A 258 20.23 19.59 5.60
CA SER A 258 21.41 18.96 6.23
C SER A 258 20.98 18.06 7.40
N PRO A 259 20.42 16.86 7.12
CA PRO A 259 20.08 15.92 8.17
C PRO A 259 21.36 15.49 8.92
N LYS A 260 21.27 15.36 10.24
CA LYS A 260 22.38 14.89 11.09
C LYS A 260 22.55 13.38 11.01
N VAL A 261 21.44 12.65 10.82
CA VAL A 261 21.41 11.19 10.78
C VAL A 261 20.56 10.76 9.58
N ILE A 262 21.10 9.84 8.78
CA ILE A 262 20.39 9.20 7.68
C ILE A 262 20.34 7.71 7.97
N MET A 263 19.13 7.16 8.06
CA MET A 263 18.91 5.74 8.28
C MET A 263 18.42 5.10 6.97
N THR A 264 19.15 4.13 6.45
CA THR A 264 18.79 3.37 5.25
C THR A 264 19.02 1.88 5.53
N ASP A 265 18.21 1.02 4.94
CA ASP A 265 18.40 -0.42 5.09
C ASP A 265 19.64 -0.88 4.30
N PHE A 266 20.46 -1.72 4.93
CA PHE A 266 21.56 -2.44 4.26
C PHE A 266 20.98 -3.38 3.21
N GLU A 267 21.60 -3.50 2.04
CA GLU A 267 21.10 -4.35 0.94
C GLU A 267 20.75 -5.77 1.45
N PRO A 268 19.46 -6.12 1.57
CA PRO A 268 19.04 -7.38 2.16
C PRO A 268 19.46 -8.60 1.32
N GLY A 269 19.77 -8.39 0.04
CA GLY A 269 20.12 -9.46 -0.91
C GLY A 269 21.36 -10.25 -0.50
N ALA A 270 22.42 -9.58 -0.06
CA ALA A 270 23.65 -10.26 0.35
C ALA A 270 23.46 -11.02 1.68
N ILE A 271 22.73 -10.44 2.63
CA ILE A 271 22.46 -11.05 3.94
C ILE A 271 21.42 -12.18 3.84
N SER A 272 20.41 -12.05 2.96
CA SER A 272 19.39 -13.08 2.70
C SER A 272 19.98 -14.26 1.93
N ALA A 273 20.84 -14.04 0.93
CA ALA A 273 21.50 -15.12 0.21
C ALA A 273 22.38 -15.98 1.14
N VAL A 274 23.08 -15.34 2.09
CA VAL A 274 23.82 -16.07 3.12
C VAL A 274 22.85 -16.82 4.03
N LYS A 275 21.75 -16.21 4.49
CA LYS A 275 20.73 -16.86 5.33
C LYS A 275 20.03 -18.06 4.67
N ASP A 276 19.73 -17.97 3.38
CA ASP A 276 18.99 -19.00 2.64
C ASP A 276 19.84 -20.27 2.37
N GLU A 277 21.18 -20.18 2.51
CA GLU A 277 22.11 -21.32 2.41
C GLU A 277 22.56 -21.91 3.76
N MET A 278 22.00 -21.48 4.90
CA MET A 278 22.61 -21.72 6.24
C MET A 278 22.10 -22.93 7.03
N ILE A 279 23.03 -23.86 7.36
CA ILE A 279 22.85 -24.95 8.34
C ILE A 279 23.64 -24.72 9.66
N ASP A 280 24.63 -23.82 9.72
CA ASP A 280 25.54 -23.66 10.89
C ASP A 280 25.19 -22.48 11.85
N ASP A 281 25.18 -22.76 13.15
CA ASP A 281 24.89 -21.81 14.23
C ASP A 281 26.00 -20.76 14.44
N THR A 282 27.26 -21.13 14.15
CA THR A 282 28.42 -20.24 14.33
C THR A 282 28.37 -19.12 13.30
N LEU A 283 28.17 -19.46 12.02
CA LEU A 283 27.95 -18.50 10.94
C LEU A 283 26.78 -17.55 11.26
N ARG A 284 25.69 -18.06 11.83
CA ARG A 284 24.52 -17.26 12.25
C ARG A 284 24.87 -16.26 13.34
N ALA A 285 25.70 -16.66 14.31
CA ALA A 285 26.18 -15.76 15.34
C ALA A 285 27.03 -14.63 14.75
N LEU A 286 27.93 -14.92 13.82
CA LEU A 286 28.78 -13.92 13.17
C LEU A 286 27.98 -12.92 12.32
N CYS A 287 27.00 -13.38 11.54
CA CYS A 287 26.09 -12.47 10.82
C CYS A 287 25.31 -11.56 11.78
N ARG A 288 24.87 -12.07 12.94
CA ARG A 288 24.19 -11.25 13.95
C ARG A 288 25.11 -10.21 14.59
N LYS A 289 26.38 -10.56 14.84
CA LYS A 289 27.39 -9.60 15.31
C LYS A 289 27.63 -8.51 14.26
N LEU A 290 27.76 -8.88 12.99
CA LEU A 290 27.92 -7.92 11.89
C LEU A 290 26.76 -6.92 11.83
N MET A 291 25.51 -7.40 11.95
CA MET A 291 24.33 -6.53 12.00
C MET A 291 24.22 -5.71 13.30
N ALA A 292 24.98 -6.05 14.35
CA ALA A 292 25.01 -5.33 15.62
C ALA A 292 26.11 -4.26 15.69
N LEU A 293 27.08 -4.23 14.76
CA LEU A 293 28.11 -3.19 14.70
C LEU A 293 27.58 -1.75 14.71
N PRO A 294 26.46 -1.41 14.05
CA PRO A 294 25.90 -0.05 14.13
C PRO A 294 25.54 0.38 15.55
N LEU A 295 25.32 -0.57 16.45
CA LEU A 295 24.97 -0.34 17.86
C LEU A 295 26.21 -0.28 18.77
N MET A 296 27.42 -0.51 18.26
CA MET A 296 28.64 -0.43 19.05
C MET A 296 29.11 1.02 19.22
N PRO A 297 29.76 1.36 20.35
CA PRO A 297 30.46 2.63 20.49
C PRO A 297 31.36 2.90 19.29
N HIS A 298 31.39 4.14 18.80
CA HIS A 298 32.10 4.51 17.58
C HIS A 298 33.57 4.04 17.59
N ASP A 299 34.27 4.22 18.72
CA ASP A 299 35.68 3.82 18.91
C ASP A 299 35.89 2.29 19.00
N LYS A 300 34.81 1.50 19.09
CA LYS A 300 34.85 0.03 19.18
C LYS A 300 34.35 -0.69 17.93
N ILE A 301 33.90 0.03 16.91
CA ILE A 301 33.42 -0.59 15.67
C ILE A 301 34.52 -1.37 14.95
N VAL A 302 35.70 -0.78 14.83
CA VAL A 302 36.86 -1.44 14.17
C VAL A 302 37.21 -2.73 14.91
N TYR A 303 37.33 -2.65 16.24
CA TYR A 303 37.55 -3.81 17.09
C TYR A 303 36.50 -4.91 16.90
N GLY A 304 35.21 -4.54 16.89
CA GLY A 304 34.13 -5.51 16.70
C GLY A 304 34.14 -6.14 15.31
N PHE A 305 34.49 -5.39 14.27
CA PHE A 305 34.60 -5.90 12.91
C PHE A 305 35.78 -6.86 12.76
N ASP A 306 36.93 -6.53 13.36
CA ASP A 306 38.10 -7.40 13.41
C ASP A 306 37.80 -8.72 14.13
N GLU A 307 37.10 -8.67 15.27
CA GLU A 307 36.67 -9.87 16.00
C GLU A 307 35.79 -10.79 15.11
N ILE A 308 34.88 -10.21 14.33
CA ILE A 308 34.03 -10.97 13.40
C ILE A 308 34.86 -11.57 12.27
N ARG A 309 35.80 -10.80 11.71
CA ARG A 309 36.65 -11.22 10.60
C ARG A 309 37.55 -12.38 11.00
N GLU A 310 38.23 -12.25 12.15
CA GLU A 310 39.06 -13.32 12.70
C GLU A 310 38.25 -14.60 12.92
N ALA A 311 37.08 -14.49 13.58
CA ALA A 311 36.23 -15.64 13.81
C ALA A 311 35.70 -16.28 12.51
N ALA A 312 35.40 -15.47 11.50
CA ALA A 312 34.96 -15.95 10.19
C ALA A 312 36.08 -16.66 9.40
N ASP A 313 37.34 -16.24 9.59
CA ASP A 313 38.49 -16.85 8.93
C ASP A 313 38.76 -18.29 9.40
N TYR A 314 38.31 -18.65 10.61
CA TYR A 314 38.37 -20.02 11.14
C TYR A 314 37.25 -20.93 10.61
N LEU A 315 36.23 -20.39 9.91
CA LEU A 315 35.15 -21.21 9.37
C LEU A 315 35.61 -21.99 8.12
N PRO A 316 35.31 -23.31 8.03
CA PRO A 316 35.59 -24.10 6.84
C PRO A 316 34.96 -23.48 5.59
N GLY A 317 35.73 -23.36 4.51
CA GLY A 317 35.24 -22.79 3.24
C GLY A 317 35.09 -21.27 3.23
N LYS A 318 35.39 -20.57 4.33
CA LYS A 318 35.37 -19.09 4.44
C LYS A 318 34.11 -18.43 3.85
N PRO A 319 32.90 -18.86 4.26
CA PRO A 319 31.63 -18.46 3.64
C PRO A 319 31.34 -16.95 3.72
N MET A 320 31.96 -16.23 4.66
CA MET A 320 31.75 -14.78 4.83
C MET A 320 32.73 -13.90 4.08
N ILE A 321 33.74 -14.44 3.38
CA ILE A 321 34.84 -13.63 2.83
C ILE A 321 34.34 -12.52 1.89
N GLN A 322 33.41 -12.84 0.99
CA GLN A 322 32.83 -11.86 0.05
C GLN A 322 31.98 -10.82 0.79
N LEU A 323 31.19 -11.24 1.77
CA LEU A 323 30.33 -10.35 2.56
C LEU A 323 31.16 -9.36 3.39
N LEU A 324 32.23 -9.85 4.04
CA LEU A 324 33.11 -9.01 4.86
C LEU A 324 33.94 -8.06 3.99
N GLN A 325 34.46 -8.51 2.85
CA GLN A 325 35.12 -7.63 1.88
C GLN A 325 34.19 -6.54 1.36
N TYR A 326 32.94 -6.90 1.03
CA TYR A 326 31.93 -5.92 0.65
C TYR A 326 31.66 -4.94 1.80
N PHE A 327 31.50 -5.43 3.03
CA PHE A 327 31.22 -4.57 4.18
C PHE A 327 32.36 -3.56 4.41
N ASP A 328 33.60 -4.04 4.38
CA ASP A 328 34.81 -3.22 4.54
C ASP A 328 34.88 -2.11 3.48
N ASN A 329 34.78 -2.50 2.19
CA ASN A 329 34.88 -1.59 1.06
C ASN A 329 33.78 -0.51 1.02
N ASN A 330 32.58 -0.81 1.53
CA ASN A 330 31.43 0.08 1.39
C ASN A 330 31.08 0.86 2.67
N TRP A 331 31.46 0.37 3.85
CA TRP A 331 30.94 0.91 5.11
C TRP A 331 32.03 1.28 6.13
N MET A 332 33.16 0.60 6.15
CA MET A 332 34.19 0.86 7.19
C MET A 332 34.92 2.21 7.01
N SER A 333 34.83 2.81 5.82
CA SER A 333 35.46 4.11 5.52
C SER A 333 34.74 5.32 6.12
N ASP A 334 33.42 5.25 6.36
CA ASP A 334 32.63 6.34 6.93
C ASP A 334 31.66 5.82 8.01
N ILE A 335 32.21 5.49 9.18
CA ILE A 335 31.46 4.95 10.32
C ILE A 335 30.37 5.92 10.82
N ASN A 336 30.61 7.22 10.73
CA ASN A 336 29.66 8.24 11.17
C ASN A 336 28.35 8.20 10.38
N LEU A 337 28.39 7.72 9.14
CA LEU A 337 27.22 7.65 8.26
C LEU A 337 26.16 6.65 8.75
N TRP A 338 26.58 5.56 9.39
CA TRP A 338 25.70 4.42 9.72
C TRP A 338 25.74 4.00 11.19
N ASN A 339 26.65 4.54 12.01
CA ASN A 339 26.65 4.30 13.44
C ASN A 339 25.42 4.94 14.10
N VAL A 340 24.70 4.14 14.90
CA VAL A 340 23.46 4.53 15.60
C VAL A 340 23.58 4.36 17.10
N PHE A 341 24.82 4.25 17.61
CA PHE A 341 25.10 4.13 19.04
C PHE A 341 24.51 5.32 19.80
N GLY A 342 23.85 5.02 20.93
CA GLY A 342 23.23 6.03 21.77
C GLY A 342 21.97 6.72 21.22
N LEU A 343 21.57 6.49 19.97
CA LEU A 343 20.38 7.14 19.39
C LEU A 343 19.07 6.58 19.98
N ASP A 344 18.02 7.40 20.06
CA ASP A 344 16.72 6.97 20.58
C ASP A 344 15.93 6.10 19.61
N SER A 345 16.16 6.28 18.30
CA SER A 345 15.60 5.44 17.24
C SER A 345 16.74 4.76 16.50
N ARG A 346 16.82 3.43 16.64
CA ARG A 346 17.96 2.59 16.18
C ARG A 346 17.58 1.59 15.10
N THR A 347 16.31 1.50 14.73
CA THR A 347 15.78 0.47 13.82
C THR A 347 14.73 1.04 12.90
N ASN A 348 14.68 0.56 11.65
CA ASN A 348 13.71 0.98 10.64
C ASN A 348 12.25 0.54 10.92
N ASN A 349 11.97 -0.04 12.10
CA ASN A 349 10.66 -0.59 12.47
C ASN A 349 9.45 0.32 12.23
N VAL A 350 9.60 1.62 12.47
CA VAL A 350 8.48 2.56 12.26
C VAL A 350 8.19 2.67 10.75
N CYS A 351 9.22 2.62 9.92
CA CYS A 351 9.08 2.55 8.47
C CYS A 351 8.63 1.15 8.02
N GLU A 352 9.10 0.04 8.60
CA GLU A 352 8.56 -1.30 8.31
C GLU A 352 7.04 -1.36 8.54
N GLY A 353 6.56 -0.77 9.64
CA GLY A 353 5.13 -0.59 9.91
C GLY A 353 4.43 0.24 8.85
N TYR A 354 5.09 1.29 8.34
CA TYR A 354 4.60 2.05 7.19
C TYR A 354 4.54 1.18 5.93
N HIS A 355 5.58 0.42 5.59
CA HIS A 355 5.63 -0.43 4.40
C HIS A 355 4.60 -1.55 4.45
N ASN A 356 4.36 -2.15 5.62
CA ASN A 356 3.28 -3.12 5.81
C ASN A 356 1.90 -2.51 5.53
N ARG A 357 1.65 -1.28 6.00
CA ARG A 357 0.42 -0.54 5.72
C ARG A 357 0.31 -0.12 4.25
N MET A 358 1.41 0.30 3.63
CA MET A 358 1.43 0.61 2.20
C MET A 358 1.11 -0.65 1.39
N ASN A 359 1.70 -1.79 1.74
CA ASN A 359 1.44 -3.07 1.11
C ASN A 359 -0.02 -3.51 1.26
N SER A 360 -0.68 -3.22 2.39
CA SER A 360 -2.09 -3.54 2.59
C SER A 360 -3.04 -2.58 1.86
N ARG A 361 -2.64 -1.31 1.67
CA ARG A 361 -3.45 -0.30 0.95
C ARG A 361 -3.33 -0.41 -0.56
N ILE A 362 -2.15 -0.75 -1.07
CA ILE A 362 -1.91 -0.98 -2.50
C ILE A 362 -2.16 -2.45 -2.81
N TYR A 363 -3.38 -2.75 -3.26
CA TYR A 363 -3.85 -4.12 -3.45
C TYR A 363 -3.04 -4.92 -4.50
N ARG A 364 -2.63 -4.30 -5.62
CA ARG A 364 -1.85 -4.99 -6.67
C ARG A 364 -0.37 -5.09 -6.29
N HIS A 365 0.24 -6.21 -6.66
CA HIS A 365 1.67 -6.24 -6.96
C HIS A 365 1.82 -5.52 -8.31
N HIS A 366 2.61 -4.45 -8.35
CA HIS A 366 2.70 -3.52 -9.49
C HIS A 366 1.39 -2.77 -9.82
N PRO A 367 1.00 -1.76 -9.01
CA PRO A 367 -0.09 -0.85 -9.37
C PRO A 367 0.25 -0.05 -10.64
N ASN A 368 -0.75 0.42 -11.37
CA ASN A 368 -0.48 1.45 -12.38
C ASN A 368 -0.01 2.75 -11.69
N ILE A 369 0.66 3.62 -12.43
CA ILE A 369 1.22 4.85 -11.88
C ILE A 369 0.15 5.76 -11.24
N TRP A 370 -1.05 5.80 -11.81
CA TRP A 370 -2.14 6.67 -11.35
C TRP A 370 -2.70 6.24 -9.99
N ASP A 371 -2.92 4.93 -9.80
CA ASP A 371 -3.32 4.33 -8.53
C ASP A 371 -2.26 4.62 -7.46
N LEU A 372 -0.98 4.59 -7.83
CA LEU A 372 0.11 4.90 -6.92
C LEU A 372 0.16 6.39 -6.56
N ILE A 373 0.05 7.30 -7.53
CA ILE A 373 0.01 8.75 -7.25
C ILE A 373 -1.18 9.09 -6.36
N ASN A 374 -2.36 8.48 -6.60
CA ASN A 374 -3.53 8.65 -5.74
C ASN A 374 -3.26 8.18 -4.30
N PHE A 375 -2.55 7.06 -4.12
CA PHE A 375 -2.10 6.64 -2.79
C PHE A 375 -1.16 7.67 -2.15
N MET A 376 -0.18 8.20 -2.90
CA MET A 376 0.74 9.23 -2.40
C MET A 376 0.00 10.50 -1.99
N LYS A 377 -1.00 10.94 -2.77
CA LYS A 377 -1.89 12.07 -2.44
C LYS A 377 -2.68 11.82 -1.16
N ALA A 378 -3.18 10.61 -0.94
CA ALA A 378 -3.87 10.25 0.29
C ALA A 378 -2.94 10.24 1.52
N GLU A 379 -1.66 9.87 1.35
CA GLU A 379 -0.66 9.96 2.42
C GLU A 379 -0.26 11.40 2.74
N GLU A 380 -0.19 12.28 1.74
CA GLU A 380 -0.01 13.73 1.94
C GLU A 380 -1.18 14.30 2.76
N LYS A 381 -2.43 13.98 2.40
CA LYS A 381 -3.60 14.42 3.17
C LYS A 381 -3.58 13.89 4.60
N ARG A 382 -3.12 12.64 4.79
CA ARG A 382 -2.93 12.06 6.13
C ARG A 382 -1.93 12.86 6.95
N LEU A 383 -0.82 13.30 6.36
CA LEU A 383 0.15 14.15 7.05
C LEU A 383 -0.49 15.45 7.53
N GLN A 384 -1.29 16.13 6.71
CA GLN A 384 -1.97 17.35 7.14
C GLN A 384 -2.83 17.12 8.40
N ASN A 385 -3.59 16.03 8.43
CA ASN A 385 -4.41 15.67 9.60
C ASN A 385 -3.55 15.38 10.83
N ILE A 386 -2.38 14.75 10.65
CA ILE A 386 -1.44 14.48 11.73
C ILE A 386 -0.82 15.78 12.27
N LYS A 387 -0.45 16.72 11.39
CA LYS A 387 0.04 18.04 11.79
C LYS A 387 -1.00 18.77 12.65
N LEU A 388 -2.28 18.73 12.27
CA LEU A 388 -3.37 19.29 13.09
C LEU A 388 -3.43 18.64 14.48
N GLN A 389 -3.32 17.31 14.56
CA GLN A 389 -3.29 16.59 15.85
C GLN A 389 -2.09 17.01 16.71
N TRP A 390 -0.90 17.16 16.11
CA TRP A 390 0.29 17.61 16.82
C TRP A 390 0.14 19.05 17.34
N SER A 391 -0.44 19.96 16.55
CA SER A 391 -0.75 21.32 16.98
C SER A 391 -1.77 21.36 18.12
N SER A 392 -2.61 20.34 18.25
CA SER A 392 -3.54 20.18 19.38
C SER A 392 -2.94 19.46 20.61
N GLY A 393 -1.64 19.14 20.59
CA GLY A 393 -0.96 18.47 21.71
C GLY A 393 -1.20 16.96 21.83
N ALA A 394 -1.83 16.33 20.83
CA ALA A 394 -2.06 14.89 20.85
C ALA A 394 -0.75 14.14 20.51
N SER A 395 -0.27 13.30 21.42
CA SER A 395 0.86 12.39 21.18
C SER A 395 0.40 10.93 21.20
N LYS A 396 1.02 10.08 20.37
CA LYS A 396 0.80 8.63 20.46
C LYS A 396 1.69 8.05 21.56
N PRO A 397 1.16 7.17 22.42
CA PRO A 397 1.98 6.47 23.39
C PRO A 397 2.97 5.52 22.70
N LYS A 398 4.22 5.50 23.17
CA LYS A 398 5.26 4.57 22.71
C LYS A 398 4.81 3.13 22.88
N ASN A 399 5.09 2.28 21.89
CA ASN A 399 4.81 0.86 21.99
C ASN A 399 5.62 0.23 23.13
N LYS A 400 4.92 -0.34 24.12
CA LYS A 400 5.51 -0.98 25.32
C LYS A 400 6.62 -1.98 24.98
N ARG A 401 6.48 -2.75 23.89
CA ARG A 401 7.49 -3.73 23.45
C ARG A 401 8.77 -3.05 22.97
N THR A 402 8.65 -1.96 22.19
CA THR A 402 9.79 -1.18 21.71
C THR A 402 10.52 -0.51 22.87
N THR A 403 9.77 0.06 23.83
CA THR A 403 10.35 0.65 25.05
C THR A 403 11.11 -0.37 25.88
N ALA A 404 10.55 -1.57 26.07
CA ALA A 404 11.23 -2.64 26.82
C ALA A 404 12.53 -3.11 26.15
N LEU A 405 12.54 -3.20 24.82
CA LEU A 405 13.75 -3.53 24.06
C LEU A 405 14.83 -2.44 24.21
N GLN A 406 14.43 -1.16 24.07
CA GLN A 406 15.33 -0.03 24.22
C GLN A 406 15.97 0.01 25.61
N ASN A 407 15.17 -0.21 26.66
CA ASN A 407 15.66 -0.25 28.03
C ASN A 407 16.73 -1.34 28.22
N ARG A 408 16.55 -2.54 27.63
CA ARG A 408 17.54 -3.62 27.71
C ARG A 408 18.85 -3.28 27.01
N ILE A 409 18.80 -2.61 25.86
CA ILE A 409 20.01 -2.17 25.16
C ILE A 409 20.72 -1.08 25.98
N ASN A 410 19.97 -0.12 26.54
CA ASN A 410 20.56 0.91 27.40
C ASN A 410 21.22 0.31 28.64
N MET A 411 20.62 -0.71 29.26
CA MET A 411 21.27 -1.45 30.36
C MET A 411 22.61 -2.10 29.95
N LEU A 412 22.74 -2.60 28.72
CA LEU A 412 24.04 -3.09 28.23
C LEU A 412 25.04 -1.96 28.06
N TYR A 413 24.61 -0.81 27.53
CA TYR A 413 25.48 0.36 27.40
C TYR A 413 25.94 0.89 28.76
N ASP A 414 25.07 0.92 29.76
CA ASP A 414 25.42 1.33 31.12
C ASP A 414 26.44 0.36 31.73
N ARG A 415 26.21 -0.95 31.62
CA ARG A 415 27.19 -1.96 32.07
C ARG A 415 28.54 -1.83 31.37
N TYR A 416 28.55 -1.51 30.08
CA TYR A 416 29.80 -1.30 29.35
C TYR A 416 30.50 0.00 29.80
N ARG A 417 29.75 1.09 29.98
CA ARG A 417 30.26 2.37 30.49
C ARG A 417 30.85 2.23 31.90
N ASP A 418 30.24 1.40 32.73
CA ASP A 418 30.66 1.09 34.10
C ASP A 418 31.78 0.03 34.16
N TYR A 419 32.35 -0.36 33.00
CA TYR A 419 33.42 -1.36 32.88
C TYR A 419 33.05 -2.76 33.44
N LEU A 420 31.75 -3.08 33.54
CA LEU A 420 31.26 -4.38 34.01
C LEU A 420 31.26 -5.46 32.92
N ILE A 421 31.37 -5.07 31.65
CA ILE A 421 31.44 -5.96 30.49
C ILE A 421 32.46 -5.42 29.48
N THR A 422 33.10 -6.31 28.73
CA THR A 422 34.05 -5.92 27.67
C THR A 422 33.33 -5.46 26.41
N ALA A 423 34.09 -4.91 25.44
CA ALA A 423 33.54 -4.59 24.11
C ALA A 423 33.04 -5.86 23.38
N SER A 424 33.71 -7.01 23.56
CA SER A 424 33.27 -8.28 22.99
C SER A 424 31.96 -8.76 23.64
N ASP A 425 31.84 -8.68 24.97
CA ASP A 425 30.60 -8.99 25.68
C ASP A 425 29.44 -8.09 25.25
N LEU A 426 29.71 -6.79 25.03
CA LEU A 426 28.73 -5.86 24.52
C LEU A 426 28.26 -6.27 23.11
N LEU A 427 29.19 -6.56 22.19
CA LEU A 427 28.87 -7.01 20.83
C LEU A 427 28.04 -8.30 20.84
N ASN A 428 28.43 -9.26 21.66
CA ASN A 428 27.68 -10.49 21.88
C ASN A 428 26.25 -10.20 22.38
N GLY A 429 26.11 -9.37 23.41
CA GLY A 429 24.82 -8.98 23.96
C GLY A 429 23.91 -8.25 22.96
N LEU A 430 24.46 -7.32 22.18
CA LEU A 430 23.75 -6.57 21.14
C LEU A 430 23.27 -7.50 20.02
N SER A 431 24.09 -8.47 19.60
CA SER A 431 23.75 -9.44 18.55
C SER A 431 22.47 -10.25 18.83
N LEU A 432 22.17 -10.49 20.11
CA LEU A 432 20.96 -11.20 20.54
C LEU A 432 19.68 -10.38 20.31
N PHE A 433 19.78 -9.05 20.27
CA PHE A 433 18.64 -8.16 20.06
C PHE A 433 18.32 -7.92 18.58
N VAL A 434 19.30 -8.11 17.71
CA VAL A 434 19.09 -8.02 16.25
C VAL A 434 18.36 -9.27 15.71
N ALA A 435 18.46 -10.40 16.42
CA ALA A 435 17.89 -11.69 16.01
C ALA A 435 16.37 -11.84 16.21
N LYS A 436 15.74 -11.03 17.08
CA LYS A 436 14.35 -11.27 17.55
C LYS A 436 13.26 -10.55 16.75
N LYS A 437 13.59 -9.95 15.61
CA LYS A 437 12.63 -9.17 14.78
C LYS A 437 12.27 -9.81 13.44
N VAL A 438 12.61 -11.08 13.21
CA VAL A 438 12.22 -11.81 12.00
C VAL A 438 11.29 -12.95 12.35
#